data_AF-A0A7W6W3Z0-F1
#
_entry.id   AF-A0A7W6W3Z0-F1
#
_cell.length_a   1.000
_cell.length_b   1.000
_cell.length_c   1.000
_cell.angle_alpha   90.00
_cell.angle_beta   90.00
_cell.angle_gamma   90.00
#
_symmetry.space_group_name_H-M   'P 1'
#
loop_
_entity.id
_entity.type
_entity.pdbx_description
1 polymer ?
#
loop_
_entity_poly.entity_id
_entity_poly.type
_entity_poly.pdbx_seq_one_letter_code
_entity_poly.pdbx_strand_id
1 'polypeptide(L)'
;MAKYDHGGGCACGLQRECDCNAERPANDNLQQPSLSPAYSHASAINLFAADCHAASRKAGWYTDLATGKALDRNVPEMLMLIVSEISEAMEGVRKSKPGKVLMDDKLPNRPMAEVELADAMIRIGDLAAFLGYDLGGAIVEKMEFNRTRADHQIENRKKAGGKAF
;
A
#
# COMPACT_ATOMS: atom_id res chain seq x y z
N MET A 1 69.46 -0.56 -10.20
CA MET A 1 68.66 -1.41 -11.13
C MET A 1 67.29 -1.58 -10.46
N ALA A 2 66.18 -0.92 -10.82
CA ALA A 2 65.48 -0.77 -12.12
C ALA A 2 65.22 -2.15 -12.75
N LYS A 3 64.02 -2.60 -13.17
CA LYS A 3 62.60 -2.17 -13.26
C LYS A 3 61.80 -3.50 -13.41
N TYR A 4 60.52 -3.63 -13.03
CA TYR A 4 59.26 -3.42 -13.80
C TYR A 4 58.15 -3.96 -12.84
N ASP A 5 57.11 -3.27 -12.36
CA ASP A 5 55.98 -2.52 -12.96
C ASP A 5 55.25 -3.21 -14.12
N HIS A 6 54.01 -3.65 -13.87
CA HIS A 6 52.83 -3.38 -14.70
C HIS A 6 51.50 -3.70 -13.99
N GLY A 7 50.70 -2.64 -13.79
CA GLY A 7 49.22 -2.63 -13.92
C GLY A 7 48.40 -2.92 -12.65
N GLY A 8 47.64 -2.00 -12.04
CA GLY A 8 47.09 -0.73 -12.49
C GLY A 8 45.60 -0.84 -12.82
N GLY A 9 44.74 -0.27 -11.97
CA GLY A 9 43.39 0.14 -12.34
C GLY A 9 42.23 -0.38 -11.48
N CYS A 10 42.05 0.18 -10.28
CA CYS A 10 40.73 0.27 -9.68
C CYS A 10 40.02 1.46 -10.35
N ALA A 11 39.06 1.16 -11.22
CA ALA A 11 38.22 2.16 -11.86
C ALA A 11 36.94 2.36 -11.04
N CYS A 12 37.01 3.17 -9.98
CA CYS A 12 35.89 4.03 -9.65
C CYS A 12 36.43 5.39 -9.18
N GLY A 13 36.26 6.38 -10.05
CA GLY A 13 36.54 7.77 -9.75
C GLY A 13 35.50 8.32 -8.77
N LEU A 14 35.97 9.28 -7.97
CA LEU A 14 35.22 10.13 -7.03
C LEU A 14 34.81 9.45 -5.72
N GLN A 15 35.75 9.54 -4.77
CA GLN A 15 35.54 9.34 -3.34
C GLN A 15 34.38 10.22 -2.83
N ARG A 16 33.25 9.58 -2.51
CA ARG A 16 32.50 9.86 -1.28
C ARG A 16 32.31 8.52 -0.58
N GLU A 17 32.71 8.51 0.68
CA GLU A 17 32.72 7.36 1.58
C GLU A 17 31.34 6.67 1.58
N CYS A 18 31.33 5.38 1.29
CA CYS A 18 30.15 4.54 1.49
C CYS A 18 30.10 4.18 2.98
N ASP A 19 29.51 5.06 3.79
CA ASP A 19 29.15 4.73 5.16
C ASP A 19 28.02 3.70 5.15
N CYS A 20 28.38 2.44 5.31
CA CYS A 20 27.46 1.32 5.53
C CYS A 20 26.85 1.31 6.94
N ASN A 21 26.76 2.48 7.59
CA ASN A 21 26.17 2.66 8.92
C ASN A 21 25.36 3.95 9.05
N ALA A 22 24.68 4.37 7.98
CA ALA A 22 23.72 5.47 8.06
C ALA A 22 22.47 5.01 8.84
N GLU A 23 22.45 5.29 10.14
CA GLU A 23 21.22 5.25 10.94
C GLU A 23 20.14 6.07 10.22
N ARG A 24 19.03 5.41 9.85
CA ARG A 24 17.83 6.14 9.40
C ARG A 24 17.45 7.08 10.54
N PRO A 25 17.35 8.41 10.33
CA PRO A 25 16.92 9.29 11.41
C PRO A 25 15.54 8.82 11.88
N ALA A 26 15.47 8.50 13.18
CA ALA A 26 14.21 8.25 13.84
C ALA A 26 13.36 9.51 13.69
N ASN A 27 12.36 9.46 12.82
CA ASN A 27 11.40 10.52 12.64
C ASN A 27 10.38 10.46 13.79
N ASP A 28 10.86 10.70 15.01
CA ASP A 28 10.02 11.07 16.13
C ASP A 28 9.79 12.57 16.02
N ASN A 29 8.51 12.94 15.90
CA ASN A 29 7.98 14.30 15.85
C ASN A 29 7.76 14.94 14.47
N LEU A 30 6.96 14.26 13.62
CA LEU A 30 6.09 14.99 12.69
C LEU A 30 4.85 15.45 13.45
N GLN A 31 4.91 16.65 14.01
CA GLN A 31 3.70 17.42 14.32
C GLN A 31 2.93 17.54 12.98
N GLN A 32 1.86 16.79 12.80
CA GLN A 32 1.07 16.88 11.57
C GLN A 32 0.58 18.33 11.44
N PRO A 33 0.87 19.03 10.32
CA PRO A 33 0.36 20.37 10.13
C PRO A 33 -1.16 20.30 10.21
N SER A 34 -1.77 21.21 10.99
CA SER A 34 -3.22 21.32 11.12
C SER A 34 -3.81 21.58 9.73
N LEU A 35 -4.28 20.52 9.08
CA LEU A 35 -4.89 20.59 7.76
C LEU A 35 -6.07 21.57 7.82
N SER A 36 -6.12 22.48 6.84
CA SER A 36 -7.21 23.44 6.72
C SER A 36 -8.56 22.72 6.59
N PRO A 37 -9.68 23.32 7.02
CA PRO A 37 -10.98 22.64 7.12
C PRO A 37 -11.59 22.17 5.79
N ALA A 38 -10.96 22.49 4.65
CA ALA A 38 -11.53 22.25 3.32
C ALA A 38 -11.39 20.80 2.84
N TYR A 39 -10.40 20.04 3.30
CA TYR A 39 -10.22 18.64 2.92
C TYR A 39 -9.61 17.82 4.07
N SER A 40 -10.44 17.00 4.73
CA SER A 40 -9.96 16.01 5.68
C SER A 40 -9.53 14.73 4.96
N HIS A 41 -8.60 13.95 5.54
CA HIS A 41 -8.26 12.61 5.03
C HIS A 41 -9.51 11.73 4.84
N ALA A 42 -10.50 11.84 5.73
CA ALA A 42 -11.77 11.14 5.60
C ALA A 42 -12.52 11.50 4.31
N SER A 43 -12.61 12.80 4.00
CA SER A 43 -13.31 13.28 2.80
C SER A 43 -12.64 12.75 1.52
N ALA A 44 -11.30 12.77 1.47
CA ALA A 44 -10.56 12.24 0.32
C ALA A 44 -10.79 10.73 0.11
N ILE A 45 -10.82 9.95 1.20
CA ILE A 45 -11.06 8.49 1.14
C ILE A 45 -12.50 8.19 0.68
N ASN A 46 -13.48 8.95 1.15
CA ASN A 46 -14.87 8.76 0.73
C ASN A 46 -15.09 9.15 -0.74
N LEU A 47 -14.40 10.20 -1.22
CA LEU A 47 -14.38 10.53 -2.65
C LEU A 47 -13.75 9.40 -3.48
N PHE A 48 -12.61 8.86 -3.04
CA PHE A 48 -11.98 7.69 -3.67
C PHE A 48 -12.93 6.49 -3.74
N ALA A 49 -13.63 6.15 -2.65
CA ALA A 49 -14.59 5.06 -2.61
C ALA A 49 -15.75 5.28 -3.59
N ALA A 50 -16.29 6.51 -3.63
CA ALA A 50 -17.34 6.90 -4.57
C ALA A 50 -16.87 6.78 -6.04
N ASP A 51 -15.65 7.19 -6.34
CA ASP A 51 -15.07 7.09 -7.68
C ASP A 51 -14.89 5.62 -8.12
N CYS A 52 -14.40 4.76 -7.22
CA CYS A 52 -14.27 3.32 -7.48
C CYS A 52 -15.63 2.69 -7.80
N HIS A 53 -16.64 3.00 -6.99
CA HIS A 53 -17.99 2.49 -7.23
C HIS A 53 -18.58 3.02 -8.53
N ALA A 54 -18.44 4.31 -8.81
CA ALA A 54 -18.89 4.91 -10.06
C ALA A 54 -18.24 4.24 -11.28
N ALA A 55 -16.95 3.93 -11.22
CA ALA A 55 -16.24 3.20 -12.28
C ALA A 55 -16.81 1.78 -12.46
N SER A 56 -17.04 1.03 -11.37
CA SER A 56 -17.63 -0.31 -11.43
C SER A 56 -19.07 -0.29 -11.99
N ARG A 57 -19.88 0.70 -11.57
CA ARG A 57 -21.24 0.93 -12.11
C ARG A 57 -21.20 1.19 -13.61
N LYS A 58 -20.31 2.06 -14.05
CA LYS A 58 -20.15 2.42 -15.47
C LYS A 58 -19.70 1.23 -16.32
N ALA A 59 -18.87 0.35 -15.76
CA ALA A 59 -18.45 -0.89 -16.41
C ALA A 59 -19.55 -1.98 -16.41
N GLY A 60 -20.71 -1.73 -15.80
CA GLY A 60 -21.87 -2.63 -15.83
C GLY A 60 -21.86 -3.71 -14.74
N TRP A 61 -20.95 -3.67 -13.78
CA TRP A 61 -20.84 -4.71 -12.74
C TRP A 61 -22.05 -4.82 -11.81
N TYR A 62 -22.86 -3.76 -11.74
CA TYR A 62 -24.10 -3.66 -10.95
C TYR A 62 -25.34 -3.53 -11.84
N THR A 63 -25.25 -3.95 -13.10
CA THR A 63 -26.37 -3.93 -14.04
C THR A 63 -26.54 -5.34 -14.58
N ASP A 64 -27.74 -5.90 -14.46
CA ASP A 64 -28.10 -7.10 -15.20
C ASP A 64 -28.10 -6.76 -16.69
N LEU A 65 -27.15 -7.32 -17.44
CA LEU A 65 -26.97 -7.01 -18.86
C LEU A 65 -28.10 -7.56 -19.74
N ALA A 66 -28.85 -8.56 -19.26
CA ALA A 66 -30.00 -9.09 -19.99
C ALA A 66 -31.24 -8.20 -19.83
N THR A 67 -31.42 -7.61 -18.64
CA THR A 67 -32.65 -6.85 -18.31
C THR A 67 -32.45 -5.33 -18.20
N GLY A 68 -31.20 -4.87 -18.14
CA GLY A 68 -30.83 -3.47 -17.89
C GLY A 68 -31.12 -2.98 -16.47
N LYS A 69 -31.59 -3.85 -15.57
CA LYS A 69 -31.95 -3.48 -14.20
C LYS A 69 -30.74 -3.47 -13.28
N ALA A 70 -30.85 -2.76 -12.16
CA ALA A 70 -29.84 -2.80 -11.11
C ALA A 70 -29.69 -4.24 -10.59
N LEU A 71 -28.46 -4.71 -10.52
CA LEU A 71 -28.07 -5.99 -9.95
C LEU A 71 -27.59 -5.78 -8.52
N ASP A 72 -28.18 -6.53 -7.59
CA ASP A 72 -27.66 -6.63 -6.23
C ASP A 72 -26.45 -7.58 -6.22
N ARG A 73 -25.36 -7.17 -5.59
CA ARG A 73 -24.10 -7.93 -5.60
C ARG A 73 -24.03 -8.87 -4.40
N ASN A 74 -23.44 -10.04 -4.62
CA ASN A 74 -23.11 -10.97 -3.55
C ASN A 74 -21.93 -10.43 -2.72
N VAL A 75 -22.20 -9.86 -1.54
CA VAL A 75 -21.18 -9.26 -0.67
C VAL A 75 -20.06 -10.25 -0.29
N PRO A 76 -20.34 -11.51 0.14
CA PRO A 76 -19.31 -12.52 0.33
C PRO A 76 -18.38 -12.73 -0.89
N GLU A 77 -18.93 -12.73 -2.10
CA GLU A 77 -18.12 -12.85 -3.32
C GLU A 77 -17.20 -11.63 -3.49
N MET A 78 -17.72 -10.42 -3.29
CA MET A 78 -16.93 -9.19 -3.34
C MET A 78 -15.80 -9.17 -2.30
N LEU A 79 -16.06 -9.66 -1.09
CA LEU A 79 -15.02 -9.82 -0.06
C LEU A 79 -13.93 -10.81 -0.51
N MET A 80 -14.31 -11.90 -1.19
CA MET A 80 -13.33 -12.85 -1.70
C MET A 80 -12.52 -12.32 -2.88
N LEU A 81 -13.07 -11.44 -3.71
CA LEU A 81 -12.31 -10.71 -4.72
C LEU A 81 -11.24 -9.81 -4.09
N ILE A 82 -11.52 -9.18 -2.95
CA ILE A 82 -10.48 -8.42 -2.21
C ILE A 82 -9.37 -9.36 -1.74
N VAL A 83 -9.72 -10.54 -1.22
CA VAL A 83 -8.74 -11.52 -0.75
C VAL A 83 -7.85 -12.04 -1.88
N SER A 84 -8.37 -12.19 -3.10
CA SER A 84 -7.54 -12.59 -4.24
C SER A 84 -6.48 -11.54 -4.57
N GLU A 85 -6.83 -10.24 -4.61
CA GLU A 85 -5.83 -9.19 -4.91
C GLU A 85 -4.71 -9.16 -3.83
N ILE A 86 -5.07 -9.38 -2.56
CA ILE A 86 -4.07 -9.50 -1.47
C ILE A 86 -3.16 -10.71 -1.65
N SER A 87 -3.70 -11.82 -2.17
CA SER A 87 -2.92 -13.03 -2.46
C SER A 87 -1.98 -12.82 -3.65
N GLU A 88 -2.40 -12.06 -4.67
CA GLU A 88 -1.56 -11.68 -5.80
C GLU A 88 -0.45 -10.71 -5.40
N ALA A 89 -0.73 -9.76 -4.51
CA ALA A 89 0.30 -8.90 -3.92
C ALA A 89 1.36 -9.71 -3.15
N MET A 90 0.93 -10.70 -2.36
CA MET A 90 1.84 -11.63 -1.67
C MET A 90 2.70 -12.41 -2.68
N GLU A 91 2.09 -12.89 -3.77
CA GLU A 91 2.79 -13.59 -4.84
C GLU A 91 3.84 -12.69 -5.54
N GLY A 92 3.52 -11.41 -5.73
CA GLY A 92 4.44 -10.40 -6.24
C GLY A 92 5.68 -10.22 -5.34
N VAL A 93 5.49 -10.21 -4.02
CA VAL A 93 6.60 -10.19 -3.05
C VAL A 93 7.40 -11.50 -3.12
N ARG A 94 6.73 -12.66 -3.14
CA ARG A 94 7.38 -13.98 -3.14
C ARG A 94 8.25 -14.22 -4.38
N LYS A 95 7.81 -13.74 -5.54
CA LYS A 95 8.55 -13.88 -6.81
C LYS A 95 9.65 -12.83 -6.99
N SER A 96 9.62 -11.73 -6.22
CA SER A 96 10.68 -10.73 -6.22
C SER A 96 11.97 -11.30 -5.61
N LYS A 97 13.12 -10.82 -6.09
CA LYS A 97 14.46 -11.18 -5.60
C LYS A 97 15.21 -9.90 -5.19
N PRO A 98 16.23 -10.00 -4.30
CA PRO A 98 17.10 -8.86 -4.01
C PRO A 98 17.68 -8.25 -5.30
N GLY A 99 17.47 -6.94 -5.49
CA GLY A 99 17.90 -6.23 -6.71
C GLY A 99 17.09 -6.53 -7.98
N LYS A 100 16.05 -7.36 -7.90
CA LYS A 100 15.15 -7.68 -9.03
C LYS A 100 13.71 -7.85 -8.54
N VAL A 101 12.98 -6.74 -8.49
CA VAL A 101 11.55 -6.72 -8.17
C VAL A 101 10.75 -7.28 -9.35
N LEU A 102 9.70 -8.05 -9.07
CA LEU A 102 8.76 -8.47 -10.10
C LEU A 102 7.89 -7.27 -10.50
N MET A 103 7.91 -6.93 -11.79
CA MET A 103 7.09 -5.86 -12.36
C MET A 103 5.73 -6.43 -12.78
N ASP A 104 4.70 -5.58 -12.73
CA ASP A 104 3.34 -5.95 -13.12
C ASP A 104 3.20 -6.16 -14.64
N ASP A 105 2.33 -7.07 -15.07
CA ASP A 105 2.12 -7.36 -16.49
C ASP A 105 1.33 -6.25 -17.22
N LYS A 106 0.41 -5.58 -16.52
CA LYS A 106 -0.45 -4.52 -17.08
C LYS A 106 0.21 -3.15 -16.98
N LEU A 107 0.96 -2.91 -15.89
CA LEU A 107 1.72 -1.70 -15.60
C LEU A 107 3.22 -2.04 -15.45
N PRO A 108 3.95 -2.30 -16.56
CA PRO A 108 5.32 -2.84 -16.54
C PRO A 108 6.36 -1.91 -15.90
N ASN A 109 6.00 -0.67 -15.59
CA ASN A 109 6.81 0.31 -14.87
C ASN A 109 6.55 0.34 -13.35
N ARG A 110 5.66 -0.51 -12.83
CA ARG A 110 5.32 -0.62 -11.40
C ARG A 110 5.60 -2.04 -10.88
N PRO A 111 6.05 -2.20 -9.63
CA PRO A 111 6.09 -3.50 -8.97
C PRO A 111 4.72 -4.19 -8.95
N MET A 112 4.66 -5.48 -9.23
CA MET A 112 3.42 -6.27 -9.16
C MET A 112 2.73 -6.12 -7.80
N ALA A 113 3.50 -6.26 -6.70
CA ALA A 113 2.94 -6.13 -5.36
C ALA A 113 2.33 -4.73 -5.08
N GLU A 114 2.88 -3.66 -5.68
CA GLU A 114 2.31 -2.30 -5.54
C GLU A 114 0.99 -2.18 -6.28
N VAL A 115 0.92 -2.73 -7.51
CA VAL A 115 -0.29 -2.70 -8.34
C VAL A 115 -1.40 -3.51 -7.70
N GLU A 116 -1.12 -4.71 -7.19
CA GLU A 116 -2.14 -5.56 -6.58
C GLU A 116 -2.66 -5.02 -5.23
N LEU A 117 -1.83 -4.28 -4.49
CA LEU A 117 -2.32 -3.52 -3.33
C LEU A 117 -3.26 -2.37 -3.75
N ALA A 118 -2.99 -1.72 -4.89
CA ALA A 118 -3.89 -0.72 -5.43
C ALA A 118 -5.21 -1.34 -5.91
N ASP A 119 -5.17 -2.49 -6.58
CA ASP A 119 -6.38 -3.23 -6.98
C ASP A 119 -7.20 -3.64 -5.75
N ALA A 120 -6.57 -4.12 -4.67
CA ALA A 120 -7.25 -4.39 -3.41
C ALA A 120 -7.95 -3.12 -2.83
N MET A 121 -7.28 -1.96 -2.86
CA MET A 121 -7.89 -0.70 -2.41
C MET A 121 -9.09 -0.30 -3.26
N ILE A 122 -9.03 -0.48 -4.59
CA ILE A 122 -10.14 -0.20 -5.50
C ILE A 122 -11.35 -1.08 -5.16
N ARG A 123 -11.13 -2.38 -4.92
CA ARG A 123 -12.18 -3.32 -4.52
C ARG A 123 -12.81 -2.96 -3.17
N ILE A 124 -11.99 -2.57 -2.20
CA ILE A 124 -12.45 -2.10 -0.89
C ILE A 124 -13.29 -0.81 -1.03
N GLY A 125 -12.83 0.14 -1.84
CA GLY A 125 -13.53 1.40 -2.10
C GLY A 125 -14.90 1.17 -2.74
N ASP A 126 -14.96 0.35 -3.79
CA ASP A 126 -16.20 -0.03 -4.46
C ASP A 126 -17.19 -0.70 -3.49
N LEU A 127 -16.73 -1.69 -2.72
CA LEU A 127 -17.57 -2.38 -1.74
C LEU A 127 -18.07 -1.43 -0.64
N ALA A 128 -17.21 -0.55 -0.11
CA ALA A 128 -17.59 0.38 0.95
C ALA A 128 -18.67 1.37 0.48
N ALA A 129 -18.50 1.93 -0.72
CA ALA A 129 -19.49 2.84 -1.31
C ALA A 129 -20.79 2.10 -1.67
N PHE A 130 -20.72 0.87 -2.17
CA PHE A 130 -21.89 0.03 -2.42
C PHE A 130 -22.71 -0.22 -1.14
N LEU A 131 -22.04 -0.48 -0.01
CA LEU A 131 -22.68 -0.71 1.28
C LEU A 131 -23.07 0.59 2.03
N GLY A 132 -22.73 1.76 1.49
CA GLY A 132 -23.01 3.05 2.11
C GLY A 132 -22.18 3.33 3.37
N TYR A 133 -20.98 2.76 3.47
CA TYR A 133 -20.09 2.96 4.61
C TYR A 133 -19.31 4.27 4.53
N ASP A 134 -19.16 4.96 5.67
CA ASP A 134 -18.20 6.04 5.86
C ASP A 134 -16.81 5.47 6.14
N LEU A 135 -16.16 4.96 5.08
CA LEU A 135 -14.84 4.34 5.18
C LEU A 135 -13.78 5.34 5.67
N GLY A 136 -13.86 6.58 5.19
CA GLY A 136 -12.94 7.65 5.55
C GLY A 136 -13.01 8.02 7.03
N GLY A 137 -14.22 8.23 7.55
CA GLY A 137 -14.46 8.47 8.98
C GLY A 137 -13.97 7.31 9.83
N ALA A 138 -14.33 6.07 9.45
CA ALA A 138 -13.90 4.87 10.16
C ALA A 138 -12.36 4.72 10.22
N ILE A 139 -11.65 5.02 9.13
CA ILE A 139 -10.18 5.00 9.11
C ILE A 139 -9.59 6.05 10.04
N VAL A 140 -10.08 7.29 9.98
CA VAL A 140 -9.58 8.38 10.84
C VAL A 140 -9.76 8.04 12.31
N GLU A 141 -10.95 7.62 12.71
CA GLU A 141 -11.25 7.20 14.08
C GLU A 141 -10.40 6.00 14.51
N LYS A 142 -10.26 4.99 13.63
CA LYS A 142 -9.46 3.81 13.95
C LYS A 142 -7.98 4.13 14.10
N MET A 143 -7.46 5.06 13.30
CA MET A 143 -6.07 5.51 13.40
C MET A 143 -5.81 6.27 14.70
N GLU A 144 -6.74 7.14 15.13
CA GLU A 144 -6.64 7.84 16.41
C GLU A 144 -6.70 6.84 17.58
N PHE A 145 -7.63 5.89 17.55
CA PHE A 145 -7.69 4.79 18.52
C PHE A 145 -6.40 3.97 18.55
N ASN A 146 -5.84 3.62 17.38
CA ASN A 146 -4.61 2.83 17.30
C ASN A 146 -3.38 3.56 17.86
N ARG A 147 -3.39 4.91 17.88
CA ARG A 147 -2.31 5.73 18.48
C ARG A 147 -2.24 5.58 19.99
N THR A 148 -3.39 5.45 20.65
CA THR A 148 -3.49 5.33 22.12
C THR A 148 -3.55 3.88 22.60
N ARG A 149 -3.55 2.92 21.67
CA ARG A 149 -3.69 1.49 21.95
C ARG A 149 -2.44 0.92 22.65
N ALA A 150 -2.61 0.46 23.89
CA ALA A 150 -1.52 0.00 24.75
C ALA A 150 -0.63 -1.10 24.12
N ASP A 151 -1.19 -2.14 23.50
CA ASP A 151 -0.43 -3.26 22.90
C ASP A 151 0.30 -2.90 21.59
N HIS A 152 0.11 -1.68 21.08
CA HIS A 152 0.88 -1.15 19.95
C HIS A 152 2.05 -0.25 20.38
N GLN A 153 2.19 0.03 21.69
CA GLN A 153 3.36 0.71 22.21
C GLN A 153 4.62 -0.14 21.98
N ILE A 154 5.70 0.53 21.58
CA ILE A 154 7.00 -0.09 21.30
C ILE A 154 7.47 -0.93 22.49
N GLU A 155 7.23 -0.44 23.71
CA GLU A 155 7.55 -1.14 24.95
C GLU A 155 6.84 -2.50 25.07
N ASN A 156 5.58 -2.59 24.63
CA ASN A 156 4.81 -3.83 24.66
C ASN A 156 5.17 -4.78 23.52
N ARG A 157 5.63 -4.26 22.37
CA ARG A 157 6.16 -5.08 21.27
C ARG A 157 7.53 -5.69 21.58
N LYS A 158 8.35 -4.99 22.38
CA LYS A 158 9.70 -5.44 22.79
C LYS A 158 9.70 -6.48 23.92
N LYS A 159 8.57 -6.69 24.61
CA LYS A 159 8.44 -7.72 25.66
C LYS A 159 8.55 -9.12 25.06
N ALA A 160 9.07 -10.07 25.84
CA ALA A 160 9.09 -11.48 25.46
C ALA A 160 7.65 -11.98 25.19
N GLY A 161 7.38 -12.47 23.97
CA GLY A 161 6.04 -12.83 23.51
C GLY A 161 5.26 -11.71 22.79
N GLY A 162 5.87 -10.55 22.56
CA GLY A 162 5.33 -9.53 21.65
C GLY A 162 5.17 -10.08 20.23
N LYS A 163 4.22 -9.55 19.47
CA LYS A 163 3.98 -9.96 18.07
C LYS A 163 5.25 -9.80 17.23
N ALA A 164 5.97 -10.90 17.04
CA ALA A 164 6.92 -11.10 15.95
C ALA A 164 6.15 -11.73 14.79
N PHE A 165 6.55 -11.39 13.56
CA PHE A 165 5.94 -11.87 12.33
C PHE A 165 5.84 -13.41 12.31
#